data_AF-A0A7X9EXD2-F1
#
_entry.id   AF-A0A7X9EXD2-F1
#
_cell.length_a   1.000
_cell.length_b   1.000
_cell.length_c   1.000
_cell.angle_alpha   90.00
_cell.angle_beta   90.00
_cell.angle_gamma   90.00
#
_symmetry.space_group_name_H-M   'P 1'
#
loop_
_entity.id
_entity.type
_entity.pdbx_description
1 polymer ?
#
loop_
_entity_poly.entity_id
_entity_poly.type
_entity_poly.pdbx_seq_one_letter_code
_entity_poly.pdbx_strand_id
1 'polypeptide(L)'
;GIDSDNGSEFINELLYRYCVEEHITFTRSRPYRKNDQAYVEQKNWSVVRHTIGYARLESDAEWELLTSIYADLRLYINFFQPVLKLVFKGRVEGKFIKTYDQASTPYQRILARKDVPPQTKARFTDLYVRLNPVALRNSIDRKVDQLWELSK
;
A
#
# COMPACT_ATOMS: atom_id res chain seq x y z
N GLY A 1 12.94 8.03 4.84
CA GLY A 1 13.32 8.41 3.48
C GLY A 1 12.21 8.06 2.52
N ILE A 2 12.19 8.72 1.37
CA ILE A 2 11.28 8.51 0.23
C ILE A 2 12.14 8.10 -0.97
N ASP A 3 11.68 7.10 -1.73
CA ASP A 3 12.33 6.65 -2.97
C ASP A 3 11.33 6.76 -4.14
N SER A 4 11.60 7.62 -5.11
CA SER A 4 10.69 7.90 -6.24
C SER A 4 11.17 7.32 -7.57
N ASP A 5 10.26 7.27 -8.56
CA ASP A 5 10.72 7.13 -9.94
C ASP A 5 11.32 8.44 -10.47
N ASN A 6 11.71 8.43 -11.74
CA ASN A 6 12.34 9.53 -12.45
C ASN A 6 11.36 10.55 -13.06
N GLY A 7 10.06 10.44 -12.74
CA GLY A 7 9.04 11.38 -13.20
C GLY A 7 9.23 12.79 -12.62
N SER A 8 8.95 13.81 -13.41
CA SER A 8 9.06 15.23 -13.01
C SER A 8 8.04 15.60 -11.92
N GLU A 9 6.96 14.85 -11.80
CA GLU A 9 5.99 14.96 -10.72
C GLU A 9 6.58 14.66 -9.34
N PHE A 10 7.70 13.91 -9.27
CA PHE A 10 8.44 13.65 -8.04
C PHE A 10 9.77 14.40 -7.99
N ILE A 11 10.46 14.52 -9.12
CA ILE A 11 11.73 15.24 -9.21
C ILE A 11 11.44 16.71 -9.51
N ASN A 12 10.97 17.43 -8.49
CA ASN A 12 10.75 18.86 -8.54
C ASN A 12 11.25 19.57 -7.27
N GLU A 13 11.40 20.89 -7.37
CA GLU A 13 11.91 21.74 -6.28
C GLU A 13 11.02 21.68 -5.03
N LEU A 14 9.70 21.64 -5.21
CA LEU A 14 8.74 21.66 -4.11
C LEU A 14 8.91 20.43 -3.20
N LEU A 15 8.89 19.23 -3.79
CA LEU A 15 9.05 17.99 -3.03
C LEU A 15 10.45 17.88 -2.42
N TYR A 16 11.48 18.28 -3.17
CA TYR A 16 12.85 18.24 -2.67
C TYR A 16 13.03 19.16 -1.46
N ARG A 17 12.55 20.41 -1.53
CA ARG A 17 12.63 21.36 -0.42
C ARG A 17 11.92 20.83 0.83
N TYR A 18 10.70 20.31 0.67
CA TYR A 18 9.97 19.67 1.77
C TYR A 18 10.77 18.54 2.41
N CYS A 19 11.40 17.67 1.60
CA CYS A 19 12.21 16.58 2.12
C CYS A 19 13.44 17.07 2.90
N VAL A 20 14.07 18.17 2.48
CA VAL A 20 15.19 18.77 3.22
C VAL A 20 14.74 19.35 4.55
N GLU A 21 13.65 20.13 4.55
CA GLU A 21 13.07 20.77 5.73
C GLU A 21 12.63 19.74 6.79
N GLU A 22 11.98 18.66 6.35
CA GLU A 22 11.49 17.59 7.22
C GLU A 22 12.56 16.51 7.52
N HIS A 23 13.81 16.72 7.10
CA HIS A 23 14.91 15.77 7.25
C HIS A 23 14.60 14.36 6.70
N ILE A 24 13.85 14.29 5.61
CA ILE A 24 13.49 13.07 4.90
C ILE A 24 14.54 12.81 3.81
N THR A 25 15.31 11.74 3.95
CA THR A 25 16.21 11.29 2.87
C THR A 25 15.43 11.03 1.59
N PHE A 26 15.70 11.77 0.51
CA PHE A 26 15.08 11.59 -0.79
C PHE A 26 16.04 10.86 -1.75
N THR A 27 15.59 9.74 -2.31
CA THR A 27 16.32 8.95 -3.32
C THR A 27 15.46 8.71 -4.55
N ARG A 28 16.08 8.34 -5.68
CA ARG A 28 15.38 8.00 -6.92
C ARG A 28 15.93 6.72 -7.53
N SER A 29 15.07 6.01 -8.25
CA SER A 29 15.43 4.84 -9.07
C SER A 29 16.54 5.18 -10.05
N ARG A 30 17.44 4.22 -10.34
CA ARG A 30 18.44 4.41 -11.39
C ARG A 30 17.77 4.41 -12.77
N PRO A 31 18.27 5.20 -13.73
CA PRO A 31 17.75 5.21 -15.10
C PRO A 31 17.68 3.78 -15.68
N TYR A 32 16.52 3.43 -16.24
CA TYR A 32 16.25 2.15 -16.90
C TYR A 32 16.39 0.89 -16.02
N ARG A 33 16.27 1.02 -14.69
CA ARG A 33 16.33 -0.13 -13.75
C ARG A 33 14.98 -0.46 -13.13
N LYS A 34 14.18 -1.27 -13.84
CA LYS A 34 12.85 -1.74 -13.41
C LYS A 34 12.81 -2.42 -12.04
N ASN A 35 13.91 -3.03 -11.61
CA ASN A 35 13.96 -3.78 -10.35
C ASN A 35 14.09 -2.87 -9.12
N ASP A 36 14.39 -1.58 -9.28
CA ASP A 36 14.55 -0.66 -8.14
C ASP A 36 13.20 -0.43 -7.44
N GLN A 37 12.07 -0.58 -8.15
CA GLN A 37 10.72 -0.36 -7.64
C GLN A 37 9.89 -1.63 -7.49
N ALA A 38 10.52 -2.81 -7.51
CA ALA A 38 9.83 -4.10 -7.57
C ALA A 38 8.79 -4.31 -6.45
N TYR A 39 9.01 -3.76 -5.25
CA TYR A 39 8.06 -3.87 -4.14
C TYR A 39 6.82 -2.98 -4.32
N VAL A 40 6.99 -1.79 -4.89
CA VAL A 40 5.87 -0.90 -5.23
C VAL A 40 5.03 -1.54 -6.32
N GLU A 41 5.68 -2.04 -7.38
CA GLU A 41 4.99 -2.73 -8.47
C GLU A 41 4.26 -3.99 -8.02
N GLN A 42 4.86 -4.78 -7.13
CA GLN A 42 4.19 -5.93 -6.52
C GLN A 42 2.90 -5.51 -5.79
N LYS A 43 2.93 -4.38 -5.08
CA LYS A 43 1.76 -3.84 -4.37
C LYS A 43 0.74 -3.25 -5.34
N ASN A 44 1.17 -2.52 -6.37
CA ASN A 44 0.30 -2.02 -7.43
C ASN A 44 -0.46 -3.18 -8.08
N TRP A 45 0.22 -4.28 -8.40
CA TRP A 45 -0.45 -5.44 -8.95
C TRP A 45 -1.43 -6.08 -7.96
N SER A 46 -0.95 -6.46 -6.77
CA SER A 46 -1.74 -7.25 -5.80
C SER A 46 -2.88 -6.50 -5.13
N VAL A 47 -2.79 -5.17 -5.04
CA VAL A 47 -3.79 -4.33 -4.37
C VAL A 47 -4.60 -3.54 -5.39
N VAL A 48 -3.93 -2.73 -6.21
CA VAL A 48 -4.61 -1.78 -7.09
C VAL A 48 -5.20 -2.51 -8.29
N ARG A 49 -4.37 -3.16 -9.12
CA ARG A 49 -4.82 -3.79 -10.37
C ARG A 49 -5.78 -4.93 -10.13
N HIS A 50 -5.59 -5.71 -9.07
CA HIS A 50 -6.55 -6.75 -8.71
C HIS A 50 -7.91 -6.22 -8.24
N THR A 51 -7.97 -4.99 -7.72
CA THR A 51 -9.24 -4.42 -7.24
C THR A 51 -9.95 -3.64 -8.34
N ILE A 52 -9.26 -2.73 -9.04
CA ILE A 52 -9.90 -1.79 -9.97
C ILE A 52 -9.69 -2.16 -11.45
N GLY A 53 -8.77 -3.07 -11.77
CA GLY A 53 -8.42 -3.44 -13.14
C GLY A 53 -7.49 -2.44 -13.85
N TYR A 54 -7.66 -2.34 -15.17
CA TYR A 54 -6.77 -1.63 -16.08
C TYR A 54 -7.46 -0.51 -16.89
N ALA A 55 -8.74 -0.26 -16.62
CA ALA A 55 -9.49 0.80 -17.31
C ALA A 55 -8.84 2.17 -17.08
N ARG A 56 -8.98 3.04 -18.08
CA ARG A 56 -8.59 4.44 -17.98
C ARG A 56 -9.80 5.23 -17.49
N LEU A 57 -9.63 5.93 -16.38
CA LEU A 57 -10.65 6.74 -15.73
C LEU A 57 -10.39 8.20 -16.08
N GLU A 58 -11.40 8.92 -16.55
CA GLU A 58 -11.24 10.27 -17.09
C GLU A 58 -12.24 11.29 -16.52
N SER A 59 -13.29 10.83 -15.85
CA SER A 59 -14.34 11.68 -15.30
C SER A 59 -14.21 11.92 -13.79
N ASP A 60 -14.76 13.05 -13.32
CA ASP A 60 -14.82 13.38 -11.90
C ASP A 60 -15.63 12.32 -11.12
N ALA A 61 -16.69 11.77 -11.71
CA ALA A 61 -17.50 10.72 -11.11
C ALA A 61 -16.70 9.42 -10.87
N GLU A 62 -15.87 9.01 -11.83
CA GLU A 62 -14.96 7.87 -11.67
C GLU A 62 -13.91 8.15 -10.59
N TRP A 63 -13.37 9.37 -10.55
CA TRP A 63 -12.39 9.78 -9.54
C TRP A 63 -12.97 9.76 -8.11
N GLU A 64 -14.18 10.27 -7.92
CA GLU A 64 -14.89 10.23 -6.63
C GLU A 64 -15.14 8.79 -6.19
N LEU A 65 -15.62 7.95 -7.11
CA LEU A 65 -15.90 6.55 -6.81
C LEU A 65 -14.63 5.77 -6.47
N LEU A 66 -13.56 5.96 -7.26
CA LEU A 66 -12.23 5.40 -7.00
C LEU A 66 -11.70 5.81 -5.62
N THR A 67 -11.82 7.09 -5.28
CA THR A 67 -11.42 7.60 -3.96
C THR A 67 -12.20 6.91 -2.85
N SER A 68 -13.50 6.70 -3.03
CA SER A 68 -14.35 5.99 -2.06
C SER A 68 -14.01 4.49 -1.96
N ILE A 69 -13.57 3.85 -3.04
CA ILE A 69 -13.08 2.46 -3.04
C ILE A 69 -11.82 2.37 -2.20
N TYR A 70 -10.84 3.25 -2.45
CA TYR A 70 -9.58 3.24 -1.70
C TYR A 70 -9.73 3.59 -0.22
N ALA A 71 -10.74 4.39 0.14
CA ALA A 71 -11.07 4.65 1.54
C ALA A 71 -11.45 3.38 2.31
N ASP A 72 -12.18 2.46 1.68
CA ASP A 72 -12.54 1.16 2.27
C ASP A 72 -11.39 0.16 2.13
N LEU A 73 -10.76 0.10 0.95
CA LEU A 73 -9.71 -0.86 0.62
C LEU A 73 -8.50 -0.72 1.56
N ARG A 74 -8.10 0.51 1.92
CA ARG A 74 -6.99 0.72 2.88
C ARG A 74 -7.31 0.12 4.25
N LEU A 75 -8.58 0.13 4.68
CA LEU A 75 -8.98 -0.45 5.96
C LEU A 75 -8.98 -1.97 5.86
N TYR A 76 -9.54 -2.50 4.77
CA TYR A 76 -9.56 -3.93 4.50
C TYR A 76 -8.15 -4.54 4.51
N ILE A 77 -7.23 -3.95 3.74
CA ILE A 77 -5.87 -4.47 3.59
C ILE A 77 -5.06 -4.34 4.88
N ASN A 78 -5.11 -3.18 5.54
CA ASN A 78 -4.24 -2.95 6.70
C ASN A 78 -4.70 -3.69 7.95
N PHE A 79 -6.00 -3.92 8.11
CA PHE A 79 -6.54 -4.53 9.32
C PHE A 79 -6.84 -6.02 9.18
N PHE A 80 -7.15 -6.51 7.97
CA PHE A 80 -7.68 -7.86 7.77
C PHE A 80 -6.90 -8.73 6.78
N GLN A 81 -5.96 -8.17 5.99
CA GLN A 81 -5.12 -9.00 5.11
C GLN A 81 -3.75 -9.28 5.75
N PRO A 82 -3.45 -10.54 6.10
CA PRO A 82 -2.14 -10.89 6.63
C PRO A 82 -1.08 -10.83 5.53
N VAL A 83 0.10 -10.33 5.87
CA VAL A 83 1.25 -10.29 4.96
C VAL A 83 2.44 -11.01 5.59
N LEU A 84 3.25 -11.62 4.73
CA LEU A 84 4.52 -12.22 5.07
C LEU A 84 5.65 -11.22 4.79
N LYS A 85 6.60 -11.09 5.71
CA LYS A 85 7.83 -10.33 5.53
C LYS A 85 9.00 -11.30 5.35
N LEU A 86 9.82 -11.01 4.35
CA LEU A 86 11.03 -11.76 4.08
C LEU A 86 12.04 -11.48 5.20
N VAL A 87 12.39 -12.51 5.97
CA VAL A 87 13.37 -12.40 7.08
C VAL A 87 14.75 -12.91 6.70
N PHE A 88 14.82 -13.79 5.69
CA PHE A 88 16.09 -14.30 5.18
C PHE A 88 16.02 -14.52 3.68
N LYS A 89 17.11 -14.19 2.99
CA LYS A 89 17.32 -14.46 1.57
C LYS A 89 18.81 -14.70 1.33
N GLY A 90 19.18 -15.91 0.95
CA GLY A 90 20.59 -16.28 0.78
C GLY A 90 20.78 -17.64 0.12
N ARG A 91 22.04 -18.03 -0.08
CA ARG A 91 22.40 -19.40 -0.49
C ARG A 91 22.78 -20.23 0.73
N VAL A 92 22.20 -21.42 0.85
CA VAL A 92 22.51 -22.44 1.85
C VAL A 92 22.78 -23.73 1.09
N GLU A 93 23.98 -24.30 1.26
CA GLU A 93 24.39 -25.54 0.57
C GLU A 93 24.17 -25.49 -0.96
N GLY A 94 24.52 -24.36 -1.58
CA GLY A 94 24.35 -24.13 -3.01
C GLY A 94 22.92 -23.82 -3.47
N LYS A 95 21.90 -24.01 -2.62
CA LYS A 95 20.50 -23.70 -2.94
C LYS A 95 20.13 -22.30 -2.48
N PHE A 96 19.35 -21.60 -3.30
CA PHE A 96 18.82 -20.29 -2.95
C PHE A 96 17.56 -20.44 -2.11
N ILE A 97 17.56 -19.91 -0.88
CA ILE A 97 16.46 -20.04 0.08
C ILE A 97 15.94 -18.65 0.48
N LYS A 98 14.61 -18.55 0.57
CA LYS A 98 13.90 -17.42 1.15
C LYS A 98 13.07 -17.91 2.33
N THR A 99 13.24 -17.29 3.49
CA THR A 99 12.43 -17.57 4.69
C THR A 99 11.59 -16.36 5.01
N TYR A 100 10.32 -16.59 5.28
CA TYR A 100 9.37 -15.55 5.66
C TYR A 100 8.97 -15.72 7.13
N ASP A 101 8.52 -14.62 7.74
CA ASP A 101 7.99 -14.65 9.10
C ASP A 101 6.58 -15.26 9.19
N GLN A 102 5.97 -15.16 10.36
CA GLN A 102 4.58 -15.52 10.55
C GLN A 102 3.66 -14.48 9.88
N ALA A 103 2.66 -14.98 9.14
CA ALA A 103 1.66 -14.15 8.51
C ALA A 103 0.95 -13.26 9.56
N SER A 104 1.02 -11.94 9.37
CA SER A 104 0.45 -10.96 10.30
C SER A 104 -0.03 -9.73 9.53
N THR A 105 -1.16 -9.17 9.93
CA THR A 105 -1.69 -7.94 9.31
C THR A 105 -0.81 -6.74 9.66
N PRO A 106 -0.76 -5.68 8.82
CA PRO A 106 -0.08 -4.44 9.18
C PRO A 106 -0.53 -3.88 10.54
N TYR A 107 -1.82 -3.95 10.86
CA TYR A 107 -2.36 -3.60 12.17
C TYR A 107 -1.72 -4.39 13.31
N GLN A 108 -1.69 -5.73 13.22
CA GLN A 108 -1.07 -6.58 14.25
C GLN A 108 0.42 -6.25 14.44
N ARG A 109 1.13 -5.95 13.34
CA ARG A 109 2.55 -5.57 13.38
C ARG A 109 2.76 -4.24 14.11
N ILE A 110 1.87 -3.26 13.92
CA ILE A 110 1.91 -2.00 14.67
C ILE A 110 1.70 -2.25 16.17
N LEU A 111 0.76 -3.12 16.54
CA LEU A 111 0.53 -3.46 17.95
C LEU A 111 1.74 -4.12 18.60
N ALA A 112 2.48 -4.95 17.87
CA ALA A 112 3.67 -5.65 18.36
C ALA A 112 4.91 -4.74 18.52
N ARG A 113 4.97 -3.58 17.85
CA ARG A 113 6.11 -2.66 17.92
C ARG A 113 6.18 -1.94 19.26
N LYS A 114 7.36 -1.92 19.89
CA LYS A 114 7.58 -1.27 21.21
C LYS A 114 7.72 0.25 21.12
N ASP A 115 8.18 0.74 19.98
CA ASP A 115 8.44 2.16 19.72
C ASP A 115 7.20 2.94 19.27
N VAL A 116 6.06 2.26 19.07
CA VAL A 116 4.78 2.91 18.77
C VAL A 116 4.09 3.32 20.08
N PRO A 117 3.71 4.60 20.26
CA PRO A 117 3.05 5.07 21.47
C PRO A 117 1.75 4.32 21.78
N PRO A 118 1.44 4.05 23.08
CA PRO A 118 0.21 3.37 23.48
C PRO A 118 -1.07 4.04 22.96
N GLN A 119 -1.11 5.37 22.87
CA GLN A 119 -2.24 6.14 22.37
C GLN A 119 -2.53 5.83 20.90
N THR A 120 -1.47 5.69 20.09
CA THR A 120 -1.58 5.30 18.68
C THR A 120 -2.13 3.88 18.54
N LYS A 121 -1.68 2.96 19.39
CA LYS A 121 -2.20 1.58 19.42
C LYS A 121 -3.67 1.55 19.81
N ALA A 122 -4.05 2.28 20.86
CA ALA A 122 -5.44 2.40 21.30
C ALA A 122 -6.35 2.93 20.18
N ARG A 123 -5.91 3.97 19.44
CA ARG A 123 -6.66 4.48 18.28
C ARG A 123 -6.86 3.44 17.19
N PHE A 124 -5.84 2.65 16.87
CA PHE A 124 -5.98 1.59 15.87
C PHE A 124 -6.83 0.42 16.37
N THR A 125 -6.73 0.07 17.64
CA THR A 125 -7.58 -0.96 18.25
C THR A 125 -9.05 -0.55 18.26
N ASP A 126 -9.33 0.69 18.64
CA ASP A 126 -10.68 1.25 18.60
C ASP A 126 -11.24 1.28 17.17
N LEU A 127 -10.44 1.67 16.18
CA LEU A 127 -10.83 1.55 14.78
C LEU A 127 -11.12 0.09 14.40
N TYR A 128 -10.22 -0.83 14.72
CA TYR A 128 -10.37 -2.26 14.41
C TYR A 128 -11.68 -2.84 14.93
N VAL A 129 -12.06 -2.54 16.17
CA VAL A 129 -13.31 -3.04 16.80
C VAL A 129 -14.55 -2.54 16.07
N ARG A 130 -14.50 -1.36 15.43
CA ARG A 130 -15.63 -0.79 14.68
C ARG A 130 -15.71 -1.28 13.23
N LEU A 131 -14.65 -1.90 12.71
CA LEU A 131 -14.62 -2.38 11.34
C LEU A 131 -15.27 -3.77 11.24
N ASN A 132 -16.10 -3.95 10.21
CA ASN A 132 -16.61 -5.25 9.81
C ASN A 132 -15.97 -5.65 8.47
N PRO A 133 -15.15 -6.72 8.41
CA PRO A 133 -14.45 -7.09 7.19
C PRO A 133 -15.39 -7.49 6.05
N VAL A 134 -16.55 -8.10 6.36
CA VAL A 134 -17.55 -8.48 5.36
C VAL A 134 -18.25 -7.25 4.80
N ALA A 135 -18.62 -6.30 5.67
CA ALA A 135 -19.23 -5.05 5.23
C ALA A 135 -18.28 -4.23 4.35
N LEU A 136 -17.00 -4.14 4.72
CA LEU A 136 -15.96 -3.51 3.90
C LEU A 136 -15.84 -4.20 2.55
N ARG A 137 -15.77 -5.54 2.53
CA ARG A 137 -15.63 -6.29 1.28
C ARG A 137 -16.82 -6.06 0.34
N ASN A 138 -18.04 -6.17 0.86
CA ASN A 138 -19.26 -5.93 0.09
C ASN A 138 -19.33 -4.48 -0.44
N SER A 139 -18.90 -3.50 0.36
CA SER A 139 -18.85 -2.09 -0.07
C SER A 139 -17.85 -1.90 -1.22
N ILE A 140 -16.66 -2.49 -1.11
CA ILE A 140 -15.63 -2.44 -2.16
C ILE A 140 -16.15 -3.07 -3.45
N ASP A 141 -16.64 -4.31 -3.38
CA ASP A 141 -17.09 -5.05 -4.56
C ASP A 141 -18.22 -4.28 -5.28
N ARG A 142 -19.24 -3.81 -4.54
CA ARG A 142 -20.33 -2.98 -5.10
C ARG A 142 -19.82 -1.70 -5.78
N LYS A 143 -18.87 -1.00 -5.17
CA LYS A 143 -18.33 0.25 -5.73
C LYS A 143 -17.46 -0.01 -6.97
N VAL A 144 -16.72 -1.12 -6.99
CA VAL A 144 -15.95 -1.56 -8.17
C VAL A 144 -16.89 -1.90 -9.33
N ASP A 145 -17.99 -2.62 -9.07
CA ASP A 145 -19.00 -2.90 -10.09
C ASP A 145 -19.58 -1.61 -10.68
N GLN A 146 -19.91 -0.64 -9.81
CA GLN A 146 -20.37 0.69 -10.24
C GLN A 146 -19.32 1.42 -11.09
N LEU A 147 -18.03 1.33 -10.72
CA LEU A 147 -16.95 1.94 -11.46
C LEU A 147 -16.85 1.35 -12.86
N TRP A 148 -16.96 0.03 -12.98
CA TRP A 148 -16.93 -0.65 -14.28
C TRP A 148 -18.12 -0.33 -15.17
N GLU A 149 -19.30 -0.05 -14.62
CA GLU A 149 -20.43 0.43 -15.41
C GLU A 149 -20.23 1.88 -15.91
N LEU A 150 -19.53 2.72 -15.15
CA LEU A 150 -19.23 4.11 -15.54
C LEU A 150 -18.10 4.20 -16.57
N SER A 151 -17.14 3.28 -16.53
CA SER A 151 -15.97 3.28 -17.43
C SER A 151 -16.21 2.54 -18.76
N LYS A 152 -17.45 2.11 -19.05
CA LYS A 152 -17.87 1.58 -20.35
C LYS A 152 -18.21 2.71 -21.31
#